data_AF-A0A919ZR12-F1
#
_entry.id   AF-A0A919ZR12-F1
#
_cell.length_a   1.000
_cell.length_b   1.000
_cell.length_c   1.000
_cell.angle_alpha   90.00
_cell.angle_beta   90.00
_cell.angle_gamma   90.00
#
_symmetry.space_group_name_H-M   'P 1'
#
loop_
_entity.id
_entity.type
_entity.pdbx_description
1 polymer ?
#
loop_
_entity_poly.entity_id
_entity_poly.type
_entity_poly.pdbx_seq_one_letter_code
_entity_poly.pdbx_strand_id
1 'polypeptide(L)' 'MSQSKKVEMTDSGLSVPNNVKIPFIEGDGIGADIWAAASSVFDSAVSKAYNGGEVC' A
#
# COMPACT_ATOMS: atom_id res chain seq x y z
N MET A 1 -18.57 0.90 -2.40
CA MET A 1 -17.66 1.54 -3.37
C MET A 1 -16.72 2.49 -2.62
N SER A 2 -15.69 1.97 -1.93
CA SER A 2 -14.75 2.81 -1.19
C SER A 2 -13.75 3.41 -2.18
N GLN A 3 -13.78 4.73 -2.36
CA GLN A 3 -12.88 5.42 -3.29
C GLN A 3 -11.46 5.43 -2.72
N SER A 4 -10.53 4.69 -3.34
CA SER A 4 -9.11 4.78 -3.03
C SER A 4 -8.59 6.17 -3.39
N LYS A 5 -7.91 6.82 -2.46
CA LYS A 5 -7.37 8.17 -2.62
C LYS A 5 -5.90 8.11 -3.05
N LYS A 6 -5.41 9.18 -3.69
CA LYS A 6 -4.00 9.33 -4.05
C LYS A 6 -3.23 9.89 -2.86
N VAL A 7 -1.92 9.66 -2.84
CA VAL A 7 -1.01 10.37 -1.95
C VAL A 7 -0.77 11.77 -2.50
N GLU A 8 -0.86 12.79 -1.65
CA GLU A 8 -0.60 14.18 -2.00
C GLU A 8 0.68 14.69 -1.33
N MET A 9 1.50 15.44 -2.07
CA MET A 9 2.66 16.12 -1.51
C MET A 9 2.24 17.55 -1.16
N THR A 10 2.25 17.88 0.12
CA THR A 10 1.99 19.24 0.64
C THR A 10 3.31 19.91 1.01
N ASP A 11 3.30 21.23 1.19
CA ASP A 11 4.48 22.00 1.62
C ASP A 11 5.03 21.55 2.99
N SER A 12 4.22 20.87 3.79
CA SER A 12 4.57 20.34 5.11
C SER A 12 4.95 18.86 5.10
N GLY A 13 4.83 18.16 3.96
CA GLY A 13 5.20 16.75 3.81
C GLY A 13 4.22 15.90 3.00
N LEU A 14 4.32 14.58 3.17
CA LEU A 14 3.52 13.61 2.42
C LEU A 14 2.20 13.33 3.17
N SER A 15 1.07 13.70 2.58
CA SER A 15 -0.27 13.38 3.11
C SER A 15 -0.73 12.04 2.55
N VAL A 16 -0.72 11.00 3.39
CA VAL A 16 -1.05 9.63 3.00
C VAL A 16 -2.40 9.23 3.63
N PRO A 17 -3.44 8.96 2.82
CA PRO A 17 -4.75 8.53 3.32
C PRO A 17 -4.77 7.04 3.68
N ASN A 18 -5.70 6.65 4.55
CA ASN A 18 -5.86 5.26 5.03
C ASN A 18 -6.10 4.22 3.92
N ASN A 19 -6.80 4.62 2.85
CA ASN A 19 -7.05 3.78 1.68
C ASN A 19 -6.39 4.43 0.46
N VAL A 20 -5.16 4.00 0.19
CA VAL A 20 -4.29 4.54 -0.87
C VAL A 20 -4.09 3.53 -1.99
N LYS A 21 -4.06 4.00 -3.24
CA LYS A 21 -3.59 3.19 -4.38
C LYS A 21 -2.10 3.40 -4.58
N ILE A 22 -1.32 2.33 -4.39
CA ILE A 22 0.13 2.32 -4.61
C ILE A 22 0.40 1.64 -5.97
N PRO A 23 0.87 2.38 -6.98
CA PRO A 23 1.30 1.74 -8.22
C PRO A 23 2.58 0.95 -7.97
N PHE A 24 2.65 -0.27 -8.50
CA PHE A 24 3.85 -1.10 -8.49
C PHE A 24 4.18 -1.54 -9.92
N ILE A 25 5.44 -1.92 -10.12
CA ILE A 25 5.93 -2.51 -11.35
C ILE A 25 6.50 -3.88 -10.95
N GLU A 26 5.93 -4.95 -11.48
CA GLU A 26 6.35 -6.32 -11.15
C GLU A 26 7.78 -6.61 -11.58
N GLY A 27 8.27 -5.90 -12.60
CA GLY A 27 9.57 -6.15 -13.22
C GLY A 27 9.49 -7.27 -14.25
N ASP A 28 10.65 -7.80 -14.64
CA ASP A 28 10.76 -8.85 -15.66
C ASP A 28 11.40 -10.11 -15.06
N GLY A 29 11.16 -11.28 -15.66
CA GLY A 29 11.63 -12.58 -15.13
C GLY A 29 10.95 -12.99 -13.81
N ILE A 30 11.72 -13.17 -12.73
CA ILE A 30 11.22 -13.63 -11.41
C ILE A 30 10.51 -12.52 -10.61
N GLY A 31 10.39 -11.32 -11.17
CA GLY A 31 9.80 -10.17 -10.51
C GLY A 31 8.35 -10.41 -10.06
N ALA A 32 7.56 -11.08 -10.90
CA ALA A 32 6.17 -11.45 -10.58
C ALA A 32 6.09 -12.42 -9.39
N ASP A 33 6.98 -13.42 -9.32
CA ASP A 33 7.00 -14.41 -8.24
C ASP A 33 7.39 -13.77 -6.90
N ILE A 34 8.41 -12.89 -6.91
CA ILE A 34 8.83 -12.16 -5.71
C ILE A 34 7.75 -11.18 -5.27
N TRP A 35 7.14 -10.45 -6.22
CA TRP A 35 6.10 -9.47 -5.91
C TRP A 35 4.86 -10.12 -5.30
N ALA A 36 4.44 -11.28 -5.81
CA ALA A 36 3.32 -12.04 -5.26
C ALA A 36 3.58 -12.43 -3.79
N ALA A 37 4.79 -12.90 -3.48
CA ALA A 37 5.18 -13.22 -2.10
C ALA A 37 5.22 -11.96 -1.24
N ALA A 38 5.85 -10.88 -1.71
CA ALA A 38 6.00 -9.63 -0.98
C ALA A 38 4.66 -8.95 -0.65
N SER A 39 3.74 -8.87 -1.63
CA SER A 39 2.41 -8.28 -1.45
C SER A 39 1.65 -8.90 -0.29
N SER A 40 1.66 -10.24 -0.19
CA SER A 40 0.97 -10.98 0.88
C SER A 40 1.51 -10.67 2.28
N VAL A 41 2.82 -10.42 2.38
CA VAL A 41 3.50 -10.07 3.64
C VAL A 41 3.14 -8.64 4.03
N PHE A 42 3.11 -7.71 3.08
CA PHE A 42 2.73 -6.32 3.35
C PHE A 42 1.29 -6.21 3.84
N ASP A 43 0.35 -6.91 3.19
CA ASP A 43 -1.06 -6.91 3.61
C ASP A 43 -1.22 -7.45 5.04
N SER A 44 -0.52 -8.54 5.37
CA SER A 44 -0.52 -9.14 6.70
C SER A 44 0.12 -8.22 7.75
N ALA A 45 1.22 -7.53 7.40
CA ALA A 45 1.90 -6.61 8.29
C ALA A 45 1.04 -5.37 8.59
N VAL A 46 0.41 -4.78 7.58
CA VAL A 46 -0.51 -3.65 7.74
C VAL A 46 -1.71 -4.06 8.57
N SER A 47 -2.32 -5.22 8.28
CA SER A 47 -3.45 -5.75 9.05
C SER A 47 -3.11 -5.92 10.53
N LYS A 48 -1.90 -6.43 10.83
CA LYS A 48 -1.43 -6.64 12.21
C LYS A 48 -1.05 -5.34 12.92
N ALA A 49 -0.39 -4.40 12.23
CA ALA A 49 0.05 -3.14 12.82
C ALA A 49 -1.11 -2.19 13.10
N TYR A 50 -2.13 -2.19 12.23
CA TYR A 50 -3.28 -1.28 12.30
C TYR A 50 -4.61 -2.00 12.59
N ASN A 51 -4.53 -3.21 13.16
CA ASN A 51 -5.64 -3.99 13.71
C ASN A 51 -6.89 -4.07 12.82
N GLY A 52 -6.71 -4.28 11.52
CA GLY A 52 -7.81 -4.45 10.56
C GLY A 52 -8.28 -3.19 9.83
N GLY A 53 -7.62 -2.05 10.04
CA GLY A 53 -7.73 -0.92 9.13
C GLY A 53 -8.60 0.21 9.66
N GLU A 54 -7.96 1.17 10.30
CA GLU A 54 -8.21 2.60 10.16
C GLU A 54 -7.17 3.29 11.04
N VAL A 55 -6.26 4.02 10.40
CA VAL A 55 -5.45 5.02 11.08
C VAL A 55 -6.45 6.12 11.46
N CYS A 56 -6.81 6.20 12.74
CA CYS A 56 -7.79 7.15 13.26
C CYS A 56 -7.44 8.61 12.88
#